data_AF-A0A1J5FMH8-F1
#
_entry.id   AF-A0A1J5FMH8-F1
#
_cell.length_a   1.000
_cell.length_b   1.000
_cell.length_c   1.000
_cell.angle_alpha   90.00
_cell.angle_beta   90.00
_cell.angle_gamma   90.00
#
_symmetry.space_group_name_H-M   'P 1'
#
loop_
_entity.id
_entity.type
_entity.pdbx_description
1 polymer ?
#
loop_
_entity_poly.entity_id
_entity_poly.type
_entity_poly.pdbx_seq_one_letter_code
_entity_poly.pdbx_strand_id
1 'polypeptide(L)'
;MEENQKNSEQQNSGQENRKAESRLQEEIQAGEWQRLSNFEIYRTRSRQGKIIATHQALANRIKQLETLFYQLVKNHPQKSVKLLAEIKRLRILLEYLLQALIWEEKGELEEHRSPEELEGMI
;
A
#
# COMPACT_ATOMS: atom_id res chain seq x y z
N MET A 1 29.59 32.90 4.45
CA MET A 1 28.79 32.37 5.59
C MET A 1 27.46 31.75 5.14
N GLU A 2 26.94 32.09 3.95
CA GLU A 2 25.67 31.53 3.43
C GLU A 2 25.77 30.10 2.85
N GLU A 3 26.93 29.67 2.35
CA GLU A 3 27.11 28.31 1.79
C GLU A 3 27.07 27.20 2.85
N ASN A 4 27.55 27.46 4.08
CA ASN A 4 27.54 26.45 5.14
C ASN A 4 26.14 26.19 5.71
N GLN A 5 25.25 27.20 5.68
CA GLN A 5 23.85 27.03 6.11
C GLN A 5 23.04 26.23 5.07
N LYS A 6 23.17 26.55 3.77
CA LYS A 6 22.51 25.78 2.70
C LYS A 6 22.90 24.29 2.67
N ASN A 7 24.18 23.99 2.88
CA ASN A 7 24.65 22.60 2.95
C ASN A 7 24.08 21.84 4.16
N SER A 8 23.96 22.50 5.32
CA SER A 8 23.36 21.87 6.51
C SER A 8 21.85 21.62 6.35
N GLU A 9 21.12 22.53 5.71
CA GLU A 9 19.67 22.39 5.45
C GLU A 9 19.38 21.31 4.40
N GLN A 10 20.21 21.18 3.37
CA GLN A 10 20.11 20.09 2.38
C GLN A 10 20.48 18.72 2.97
N GLN A 11 21.45 18.66 3.88
CA GLN A 11 21.78 17.41 4.56
C GLN A 11 20.68 16.97 5.55
N ASN A 12 20.07 17.92 6.28
CA ASN A 12 18.99 17.62 7.22
C ASN A 12 17.72 17.16 6.49
N SER A 13 17.31 17.87 5.44
CA SER A 13 16.16 17.48 4.61
C SER A 13 16.36 16.14 3.90
N GLY A 14 17.59 15.82 3.49
CA GLY A 14 17.94 14.51 2.94
C GLY A 14 17.83 13.37 3.97
N GLN A 15 18.18 13.61 5.24
CA GLN A 15 18.02 12.62 6.31
C GLN A 15 16.55 12.44 6.73
N GLU A 16 15.77 13.52 6.78
CA GLU A 16 14.34 13.49 7.09
C GLU A 16 13.56 12.72 6.02
N ASN A 17 13.85 12.95 4.73
CA ASN A 17 13.24 12.20 3.63
C ASN A 17 13.55 10.70 3.71
N ARG A 18 14.79 10.31 4.03
CA ARG A 18 15.15 8.89 4.21
C ARG A 18 14.38 8.24 5.37
N LYS A 19 14.17 8.96 6.47
CA LYS A 19 13.37 8.47 7.60
C LYS A 19 11.90 8.35 7.24
N ALA A 20 11.34 9.30 6.50
CA ALA A 20 9.96 9.25 6.02
C ALA A 20 9.74 8.05 5.07
N GLU A 21 10.67 7.82 4.15
CA GLU A 21 10.63 6.67 3.23
C GLU A 21 10.74 5.34 3.99
N SER A 22 11.60 5.24 5.00
CA SER A 22 11.71 4.05 5.86
C SER A 22 10.38 3.74 6.54
N ARG A 23 9.73 4.73 7.13
CA ARG A 23 8.43 4.54 7.80
C ARG A 23 7.32 4.14 6.84
N LEU A 24 7.28 4.73 5.65
CA LEU A 24 6.34 4.30 4.62
C LEU A 24 6.59 2.83 4.24
N GLN A 25 7.85 2.45 4.06
CA GLN A 25 8.21 1.07 3.75
C GLN A 25 7.80 0.10 4.87
N GLU A 26 7.95 0.49 6.14
CA GLU A 26 7.50 -0.30 7.29
C GLU A 26 5.98 -0.59 7.25
N GLU A 27 5.14 0.41 6.94
CA GLU A 27 3.69 0.21 6.81
C GLU A 27 3.32 -0.67 5.61
N ILE A 28 4.06 -0.55 4.50
CA ILE A 28 3.90 -1.43 3.33
C ILE A 28 4.22 -2.88 3.73
N GLN A 29 5.32 -3.12 4.46
CA GLN A 29 5.68 -4.46 4.94
C GLN A 29 4.70 -5.00 5.98
N ALA A 30 4.15 -4.13 6.84
CA ALA A 30 3.12 -4.48 7.81
C ALA A 30 1.77 -4.82 7.16
N GLY A 31 1.57 -4.47 5.90
CA GLY A 31 0.32 -4.69 5.19
C GLY A 31 -0.78 -3.71 5.60
N GLU A 32 -0.40 -2.49 5.96
CA GLU A 32 -1.30 -1.41 6.41
C GLU A 32 -1.66 -0.46 5.26
N TRP A 33 -2.21 -1.01 4.16
CA TRP A 33 -2.50 -0.23 2.94
C TRP A 33 -3.41 0.98 3.18
N GLN A 34 -4.33 0.89 4.15
CA GLN A 34 -5.25 1.98 4.52
C GLN A 34 -4.55 3.19 5.14
N ARG A 35 -3.32 3.03 5.65
CA ARG A 35 -2.57 4.10 6.32
C ARG A 35 -1.60 4.82 5.39
N LEU A 36 -1.37 4.30 4.18
CA LEU A 36 -0.36 4.84 3.27
C LEU A 36 -0.65 6.30 2.89
N SER A 37 -1.93 6.67 2.74
CA SER A 37 -2.36 8.04 2.44
C SER A 37 -2.00 9.06 3.53
N ASN A 38 -1.67 8.62 4.75
CA ASN A 38 -1.22 9.50 5.83
C ASN A 38 0.22 10.01 5.60
N PHE A 39 1.01 9.32 4.79
CA PHE A 39 2.40 9.67 4.52
C PHE A 39 2.50 10.70 3.39
N GLU A 40 3.12 11.84 3.66
CA GLU A 40 3.33 12.88 2.64
C GLU A 40 4.13 12.36 1.45
N ILE A 41 5.19 11.59 1.71
CA ILE A 41 6.02 10.98 0.66
C ILE A 41 5.25 9.98 -0.21
N TYR A 42 4.16 9.40 0.29
CA TYR A 42 3.26 8.57 -0.49
C TYR A 42 2.33 9.44 -1.35
N ARG A 43 1.73 10.50 -0.75
CA ARG A 43 0.83 11.42 -1.45
C ARG A 43 1.50 12.11 -2.64
N THR A 44 2.81 12.36 -2.56
CA THR A 44 3.61 12.98 -3.62
C THR A 44 4.13 12.01 -4.68
N ARG A 45 3.93 10.69 -4.54
CA ARG A 45 4.28 9.71 -5.59
C ARG A 45 3.44 9.92 -6.84
N SER A 46 3.98 9.47 -7.97
CA SER A 46 3.17 9.25 -9.18
C SER A 46 2.01 8.29 -8.85
N ARG A 47 0.92 8.39 -9.61
CA ARG A 47 -0.24 7.51 -9.45
C ARG A 47 0.15 6.03 -9.56
N GLN A 48 0.98 5.67 -10.55
CA GLN A 48 1.58 4.35 -10.66
C GLN A 48 2.35 3.94 -9.38
N GLY A 49 3.15 4.85 -8.81
CA GLY A 49 3.90 4.61 -7.58
C GLY A 49 3.00 4.39 -6.36
N LYS A 50 1.83 5.05 -6.30
CA LYS A 50 0.82 4.82 -5.27
C LYS A 50 0.16 3.45 -5.45
N ILE A 51 -0.26 3.10 -6.67
CA ILE A 51 -0.87 1.80 -6.98
C ILE A 51 0.07 0.65 -6.61
N ILE A 52 1.36 0.73 -6.98
CA ILE A 52 2.37 -0.29 -6.63
C ILE A 52 2.50 -0.47 -5.12
N ALA A 53 2.60 0.64 -4.37
CA ALA A 53 2.74 0.58 -2.92
C ALA A 53 1.50 -0.02 -2.23
N THR A 54 0.30 0.38 -2.67
CA THR A 54 -0.96 -0.18 -2.18
C THR A 54 -1.08 -1.67 -2.50
N HIS A 55 -0.71 -2.09 -3.71
CA HIS A 55 -0.70 -3.49 -4.13
C HIS A 55 0.25 -4.33 -3.26
N GLN A 56 1.47 -3.84 -2.99
CA GLN A 56 2.42 -4.52 -2.11
C GLN A 56 1.88 -4.68 -0.68
N ALA A 57 1.29 -3.63 -0.12
CA ALA A 57 0.71 -3.67 1.23
C ALA A 57 -0.47 -4.66 1.31
N LEU A 58 -1.36 -4.68 0.31
CA LEU A 58 -2.46 -5.65 0.23
C LEU A 58 -1.96 -7.10 0.13
N ALA A 59 -0.97 -7.37 -0.71
CA ALA A 59 -0.36 -8.69 -0.85
C ALA A 59 0.24 -9.17 0.48
N ASN A 60 0.91 -8.27 1.21
CA ASN A 60 1.47 -8.58 2.52
C ASN A 60 0.37 -8.90 3.54
N ARG A 61 -0.73 -8.13 3.58
CA ARG A 61 -1.87 -8.46 4.46
C ARG A 61 -2.45 -9.83 4.13
N ILE A 62 -2.70 -10.13 2.84
CA ILE A 62 -3.27 -11.41 2.42
C ILE A 62 -2.42 -12.57 2.95
N LYS A 63 -1.09 -12.50 2.80
CA LYS A 63 -0.15 -13.52 3.29
C LYS A 63 -0.22 -13.71 4.81
N GLN A 64 -0.36 -12.63 5.57
CA GLN A 64 -0.54 -12.68 7.03
C GLN A 64 -1.86 -13.37 7.40
N LEU A 65 -2.98 -13.00 6.74
CA LEU A 65 -4.29 -13.58 6.99
C LEU A 65 -4.34 -15.06 6.60
N GLU A 66 -3.70 -15.46 5.50
CA GLU A 66 -3.57 -16.86 5.09
C GLU A 66 -2.83 -17.70 6.13
N THR A 67 -1.72 -17.17 6.65
CA THR A 67 -0.96 -17.83 7.72
C THR A 67 -1.85 -18.06 8.96
N LEU A 68 -2.59 -17.03 9.37
CA LEU A 68 -3.53 -17.12 10.49
C LEU A 68 -4.68 -18.10 10.20
N PHE A 69 -5.18 -18.14 8.96
CA PHE A 69 -6.25 -19.04 8.55
C PHE A 69 -5.84 -20.50 8.72
N TYR A 70 -4.65 -20.88 8.24
CA TYR A 70 -4.17 -22.25 8.38
C TYR A 70 -3.95 -22.66 9.84
N GLN A 71 -3.56 -21.73 10.72
CA GLN A 71 -3.43 -21.98 12.15
C GLN A 71 -4.79 -22.18 12.84
N LEU A 72 -5.83 -21.46 12.39
CA LEU A 72 -7.14 -21.45 13.06
C LEU A 72 -8.12 -22.49 12.52
N VAL A 73 -8.08 -22.85 11.24
CA VAL A 73 -9.14 -23.65 10.59
C VAL A 73 -9.36 -25.01 11.27
N LYS A 74 -8.30 -25.61 11.84
CA LYS A 74 -8.36 -26.90 12.52
C LYS A 74 -9.10 -26.83 13.86
N ASN A 75 -8.93 -25.74 14.62
CA ASN A 75 -9.38 -25.63 16.01
C ASN A 75 -10.58 -24.68 16.18
N HIS A 76 -10.75 -23.73 15.26
CA HIS A 76 -11.75 -22.66 15.32
C HIS A 76 -12.39 -22.39 13.94
N PRO A 77 -13.08 -23.39 13.34
CA PRO A 77 -13.59 -23.30 11.97
C PRO A 77 -14.56 -22.13 11.75
N GLN A 78 -15.33 -21.74 12.76
CA GLN A 78 -16.24 -20.60 12.67
C GLN A 78 -15.49 -19.26 12.54
N LYS A 79 -14.35 -19.11 13.23
CA LYS A 79 -13.50 -17.91 13.11
C LYS A 79 -12.80 -17.87 11.75
N SER A 80 -12.42 -19.03 11.20
CA SER A 80 -11.76 -19.10 9.90
C SER A 80 -12.67 -18.76 8.71
N VAL A 81 -14.00 -18.88 8.84
CA VAL A 81 -14.94 -18.45 7.77
C VAL A 81 -14.87 -16.95 7.52
N LYS A 82 -14.90 -16.12 8.59
CA LYS A 82 -14.78 -14.66 8.45
C LYS A 82 -13.44 -14.26 7.86
N LEU A 83 -12.37 -14.93 8.28
CA LEU A 83 -11.02 -14.70 7.78
C LEU A 83 -10.90 -15.06 6.29
N LEU A 84 -11.49 -16.18 5.87
CA LEU A 84 -11.52 -16.58 4.46
C LEU A 84 -12.33 -15.59 3.59
N ALA A 85 -13.45 -15.07 4.10
CA ALA A 85 -14.23 -14.05 3.41
C ALA A 85 -13.39 -12.78 3.18
N GLU A 86 -12.64 -12.34 4.20
CA GLU A 86 -11.76 -11.19 4.07
C GLU A 86 -10.60 -11.45 3.10
N ILE A 87 -9.94 -12.60 3.16
CA ILE A 87 -8.89 -12.99 2.19
C ILE A 87 -9.42 -12.91 0.75
N LYS A 88 -10.64 -13.43 0.50
CA LYS A 88 -11.26 -13.38 -0.83
C LYS A 88 -11.53 -11.94 -1.28
N ARG A 89 -12.06 -11.10 -0.39
CA ARG A 89 -12.29 -9.67 -0.67
C ARG A 89 -10.98 -8.97 -1.05
N LEU A 90 -9.93 -9.14 -0.25
CA LEU A 90 -8.64 -8.51 -0.52
C LEU A 90 -8.00 -8.99 -1.83
N ARG A 91 -8.18 -10.27 -2.22
CA ARG A 91 -7.70 -10.78 -3.52
C ARG A 91 -8.38 -10.11 -4.70
N ILE A 92 -9.67 -9.81 -4.60
CA ILE A 92 -10.40 -9.06 -5.63
C ILE A 92 -9.80 -7.66 -5.78
N LEU A 93 -9.54 -6.96 -4.66
CA LEU A 93 -8.90 -5.65 -4.69
C LEU A 93 -7.49 -5.68 -5.28
N LEU A 94 -6.72 -6.73 -4.96
CA LEU A 94 -5.38 -6.91 -5.50
C LEU A 94 -5.41 -7.04 -7.03
N GLU A 95 -6.35 -7.81 -7.57
CA GLU A 95 -6.54 -7.95 -9.01
C GLU A 95 -6.92 -6.61 -9.66
N TYR A 96 -7.84 -5.85 -9.06
CA TYR A 96 -8.20 -4.52 -9.57
C TYR A 96 -7.00 -3.57 -9.62
N LEU A 97 -6.12 -3.58 -8.61
CA LEU A 97 -4.90 -2.77 -8.64
C LEU A 97 -3.93 -3.20 -9.74
N LEU A 98 -3.84 -4.49 -10.05
CA LEU A 98 -3.02 -4.99 -11.16
C LEU A 98 -3.58 -4.50 -12.51
N GLN A 99 -4.90 -4.58 -12.70
CA GLN A 99 -5.55 -4.07 -13.91
C GLN A 99 -5.37 -2.54 -14.03
N ALA A 100 -5.49 -1.81 -12.92
CA ALA A 100 -5.24 -0.37 -12.89
C ALA A 100 -3.81 0.00 -13.31
N LEU A 101 -2.79 -0.80 -12.96
CA LEU A 101 -1.42 -0.57 -13.46
C LEU A 101 -1.34 -0.69 -14.98
N ILE A 102 -2.02 -1.68 -15.56
CA ILE A 102 -2.05 -1.91 -17.00
C ILE A 102 -2.76 -0.74 -17.71
N TRP A 103 -3.87 -0.26 -17.16
CA TRP A 103 -4.61 0.87 -17.73
C TRP A 103 -3.84 2.19 -17.60
N GLU A 104 -3.16 2.42 -16.47
CA GLU A 104 -2.30 3.60 -16.27
C GLU A 104 -1.17 3.63 -17.31
N GLU A 105 -0.52 2.50 -17.57
CA GLU A 105 0.55 2.40 -18.57
C GLU A 105 0.05 2.72 -19.99
N LYS A 106 -1.22 2.40 -20.28
CA LYS A 106 -1.86 2.68 -21.58
C LYS A 106 -2.50 4.06 -21.68
N GLY A 107 -2.56 4.83 -20.59
CA GLY A 107 -3.30 6.09 -20.53
C GLY A 107 -4.83 5.92 -20.56
N GLU A 108 -5.33 4.72 -20.31
CA GLU A 108 -6.76 4.34 -20.37
C GLU A 108 -7.44 4.38 -18.98
N LEU A 109 -6.71 4.75 -17.92
CA LEU A 109 -7.18 4.65 -16.54
C LEU A 109 -8.42 5.51 -16.25
N GLU A 110 -8.58 6.66 -16.91
CA GLU A 110 -9.76 7.51 -16.72
C GLU A 110 -11.02 6.95 -17.38
N GLU A 111 -10.85 6.11 -18.41
CA GLU A 111 -11.95 5.43 -19.12
C GLU A 111 -12.45 4.19 -18.36
N HIS A 112 -11.61 3.65 -17.47
CA HIS A 112 -11.90 2.51 -16.62
C HIS A 112 -11.97 2.93 -15.14
N ARG A 113 -13.15 3.35 -14.64
CA ARG A 113 -13.35 3.49 -13.16
C ARG A 113 -12.94 2.17 -12.48
N SER A 114 -12.11 2.10 -11.44
CA SER A 114 -11.72 3.08 -10.40
C SER A 114 -10.23 2.93 -10.06
N PRO A 115 -9.45 4.03 -9.90
CA PRO A 115 -8.77 4.23 -8.61
C PRO A 115 -8.36 5.67 -8.25
N GLU A 116 -8.76 6.15 -7.05
CA GLU A 116 -7.92 6.95 -6.14
C GLU A 116 -7.58 6.02 -4.95
N GLU A 117 -6.61 5.14 -5.19
CA GLU A 117 -6.17 4.01 -4.35
C GLU A 117 -7.27 3.15 -3.65
N LEU A 118 -8.47 3.23 -4.24
CA LEU A 118 -9.75 2.57 -3.96
C LEU A 118 -10.51 3.15 -2.74
N GLU A 119 -10.80 4.44 -2.85
CA GLU A 119 -11.50 5.28 -1.87
C GLU A 119 -12.75 4.67 -1.22
N GLY A 120 -12.65 4.53 0.12
CA GLY A 120 -13.72 4.21 1.08
C GLY A 120 -14.23 2.77 1.07
N MET A 121 -14.22 2.13 -0.08
CA MET A 121 -14.98 0.94 -0.45
C MET A 121 -14.30 0.43 -1.72
N ILE A 122 -14.07 -0.85 -1.94
CA ILE A 122 -15.02 -1.89 -2.32
C ILE A 122 -14.64 -3.17 -1.56
#